data_AF-A0A7L2MLE9-F1
#
_entry.id   AF-A0A7L2MLE9-F1
#
_cell.length_a   1.000
_cell.length_b   1.000
_cell.length_c   1.000
_cell.angle_alpha   90.00
_cell.angle_beta   90.00
_cell.angle_gamma   90.00
#
_symmetry.space_group_name_H-M   'P 1'
#
loop_
_entity.id
_entity.type
_entity.pdbx_description
1 polymer ?
#
loop_
_entity_poly.entity_id
_entity_poly.type
_entity_poly.pdbx_seq_one_letter_code
_entity_poly.pdbx_strand_id
1 'polypeptide(L)'
;RSLLSAYKEKMKELSMLSLICSCFYPEPRNMNIYKYDDMEVKQINKRASGQAFELILKPPSPVSEAPRTLASPKKKELSLEEIQKKLEAAEERRK
;
A
#
# COMPACT_ATOMS: atom_id res chain seq x y z
N ARG A 1 19.31 -46.83 -6.53
CA ARG A 1 19.38 -45.47 -5.96
C ARG A 1 17.97 -45.13 -5.46
N SER A 2 17.76 -44.93 -4.16
CA SER A 2 16.40 -44.80 -3.58
C SER A 2 15.69 -43.53 -4.07
N LEU A 3 14.40 -43.62 -4.39
CA LEU A 3 13.58 -42.50 -4.87
C LEU A 3 13.61 -41.30 -3.91
N LEU A 4 13.66 -41.56 -2.60
CA LEU A 4 13.75 -40.51 -1.58
C LEU A 4 15.06 -39.73 -1.65
N SER A 5 16.17 -40.40 -1.98
CA SER A 5 17.47 -39.73 -2.18
C SER A 5 17.44 -38.85 -3.43
N ALA A 6 16.86 -39.35 -4.52
CA ALA A 6 16.73 -38.58 -5.76
C ALA A 6 15.79 -37.37 -5.60
N TYR A 7 14.68 -37.54 -4.88
CA TYR A 7 13.76 -36.45 -4.55
C TYR A 7 14.43 -35.38 -3.68
N LYS A 8 15.17 -35.79 -2.64
CA LYS A 8 15.92 -34.87 -1.78
C LYS A 8 16.98 -34.08 -2.56
N GLU A 9 17.65 -34.73 -3.51
CA GLU A 9 18.62 -34.10 -4.40
C GLU A 9 17.94 -33.07 -5.32
N LYS A 10 16.79 -33.41 -5.89
CA LYS A 10 15.98 -32.47 -6.70
C LYS A 10 15.41 -31.29 -5.93
N MET A 11 14.98 -31.49 -4.68
CA MET A 11 14.48 -30.40 -3.83
C MET A 11 15.60 -29.42 -3.45
N LYS A 12 16.85 -29.91 -3.29
CA LYS A 12 18.02 -29.05 -3.11
C LYS A 12 18.35 -28.26 -4.38
N GLU A 13 18.28 -28.90 -5.54
CA GLU A 13 18.48 -28.22 -6.83
C GLU A 13 17.42 -27.14 -7.05
N LEU A 14 16.15 -27.37 -6.72
CA LEU A 14 15.09 -26.34 -6.82
C LEU A 14 15.37 -25.11 -5.94
N SER A 15 15.86 -25.33 -4.71
CA SER A 15 16.26 -24.25 -3.81
C SER A 15 17.50 -23.50 -4.30
N MET A 16 18.42 -24.17 -4.98
CA MET A 16 19.58 -23.54 -5.58
C MET A 16 19.22 -22.79 -6.85
N LEU A 17 18.31 -23.33 -7.67
CA LEU A 17 17.80 -22.68 -8.87
C LEU A 17 17.04 -21.40 -8.54
N SER A 18 16.30 -21.33 -7.44
CA SER A 18 15.64 -20.09 -7.01
C SER A 18 16.65 -19.02 -6.57
N LEU A 19 17.71 -19.42 -5.85
CA LEU A 19 18.80 -18.54 -5.46
C LEU A 19 19.65 -18.08 -6.66
N ILE A 20 19.97 -18.99 -7.57
CA ILE A 20 20.68 -18.74 -8.81
C ILE A 20 19.83 -17.83 -9.71
N CYS A 21 18.53 -18.07 -9.83
CA CYS A 21 17.63 -17.23 -10.62
C CYS A 21 17.63 -15.78 -10.13
N SER A 22 17.63 -15.53 -8.81
CA SER A 22 17.73 -14.16 -8.28
C SER A 22 19.11 -13.52 -8.48
N CYS A 23 20.18 -14.31 -8.58
CA CYS A 23 21.54 -13.83 -8.85
C CYS A 23 21.86 -13.60 -10.33
N PHE A 24 21.31 -14.41 -11.24
CA PHE A 24 21.56 -14.33 -12.69
C PHE A 24 20.50 -13.51 -13.44
N TYR A 25 19.29 -13.44 -12.89
CA TYR A 25 18.28 -12.45 -13.26
C TYR A 25 18.02 -11.51 -12.06
N PRO A 26 19.00 -10.67 -11.67
CA PRO A 26 18.72 -9.54 -10.80
C PRO A 26 17.97 -8.53 -11.67
N GLU A 27 16.73 -8.84 -12.02
CA GLU A 27 15.98 -8.07 -12.98
C GLU A 27 15.93 -6.64 -12.43
N PRO A 28 16.56 -5.65 -13.06
CA PRO A 28 16.26 -4.28 -12.80
C PRO A 28 14.95 -4.05 -13.54
N ARG A 29 13.90 -4.81 -13.16
CA ARG A 29 12.55 -4.39 -13.45
C ARG A 29 12.54 -2.98 -12.93
N ASN A 30 12.29 -2.06 -13.82
CA ASN A 30 11.86 -0.75 -13.42
C ASN A 30 10.51 -0.98 -12.73
N MET A 31 10.57 -1.42 -11.46
CA MET A 31 9.47 -1.87 -10.59
C MET A 31 8.59 -0.68 -10.19
N ASN A 32 8.71 0.44 -10.90
CA ASN A 32 7.81 1.54 -10.73
C ASN A 32 6.38 1.09 -11.01
N ILE A 33 6.16 0.09 -11.88
CA ILE A 33 4.83 -0.50 -12.12
C ILE A 33 4.93 -2.01 -12.41
N TYR A 34 4.35 -2.85 -11.55
CA TYR A 34 4.14 -4.29 -11.77
C TYR A 34 2.67 -4.54 -12.13
N LYS A 35 2.41 -5.11 -13.32
CA LYS A 35 1.06 -5.39 -13.81
C LYS A 35 0.84 -6.90 -13.93
N TYR A 36 -0.22 -7.40 -13.31
CA TYR A 36 -0.68 -8.79 -13.39
C TYR A 36 -2.20 -8.79 -13.58
N ASP A 37 -2.67 -9.06 -14.80
CA ASP A 37 -4.09 -9.04 -15.20
C ASP A 37 -4.87 -7.80 -14.71
N ASP A 38 -5.59 -7.95 -13.60
CA ASP A 38 -6.43 -6.94 -12.96
C ASP A 38 -5.74 -6.22 -11.78
N MET A 39 -4.48 -6.55 -11.51
CA MET A 39 -3.66 -5.99 -10.43
C MET A 39 -2.54 -5.14 -11.01
N GLU A 40 -2.51 -3.87 -10.63
CA GLU A 40 -1.42 -2.94 -10.94
C GLU A 40 -0.81 -2.42 -9.65
N VAL A 41 0.47 -2.68 -9.42
CA VAL A 41 1.23 -2.21 -8.26
C VAL A 41 2.17 -1.11 -8.72
N LYS A 42 2.01 0.09 -8.17
CA LYS A 42 2.86 1.24 -8.44
C LYS A 42 3.74 1.55 -7.23
N GLN A 43 5.05 1.56 -7.41
CA GLN A 43 5.97 1.86 -6.32
C GLN A 43 5.91 3.36 -5.96
N ILE A 44 5.82 3.67 -4.67
CA ILE A 44 5.77 5.07 -4.19
C ILE A 44 7.14 5.48 -3.67
N ASN A 45 7.63 4.83 -2.61
CA ASN A 45 8.87 5.22 -1.94
C ASN A 45 9.56 4.01 -1.32
N LYS A 46 10.89 4.06 -1.26
CA LYS A 46 11.72 3.10 -0.54
C LYS A 46 12.66 3.86 0.39
N ARG A 47 12.68 3.47 1.67
CA ARG A 47 13.56 4.03 2.71
C ARG A 47 14.22 2.90 3.50
N ALA A 48 15.23 3.22 4.30
CA ALA A 48 15.92 2.21 5.12
C ALA A 48 14.95 1.41 6.03
N SER A 49 13.86 2.04 6.47
CA SER A 49 12.86 1.38 7.32
C SER A 49 11.83 0.54 6.55
N GLY A 50 11.84 0.52 5.20
CA GLY A 50 10.84 -0.23 4.43
C GLY A 50 10.45 0.36 3.09
N GLN A 51 9.37 -0.17 2.54
CA GLN A 51 8.89 0.13 1.19
C GLN A 51 7.39 0.45 1.21
N ALA A 52 6.96 1.36 0.35
CA ALA A 52 5.57 1.75 0.16
C ALA A 52 5.20 1.67 -1.32
N PHE A 53 3.99 1.19 -1.60
CA PHE A 53 3.44 1.03 -2.93
C PHE A 53 1.92 1.26 -2.93
N GLU A 54 1.38 1.63 -4.08
CA GLU A 54 -0.04 1.74 -4.37
C GLU A 54 -0.47 0.47 -5.11
N LEU A 55 -1.54 -0.18 -4.67
CA LEU A 55 -2.14 -1.33 -5.34
C LEU A 55 -3.48 -0.92 -5.93
N ILE A 56 -3.55 -0.90 -7.25
CA ILE A 56 -4.75 -0.61 -8.03
C ILE A 56 -5.30 -1.96 -8.50
N LEU A 57 -6.43 -2.36 -7.94
CA LEU A 57 -7.23 -3.47 -8.46
C LEU A 57 -8.24 -2.88 -9.44
N LYS A 58 -8.26 -3.35 -10.69
CA LYS A 58 -9.37 -3.00 -11.58
C LYS A 58 -10.67 -3.50 -10.91
N PRO A 59 -11.72 -2.67 -10.81
CA PRO A 59 -12.98 -3.11 -10.25
C PRO A 59 -13.60 -4.21 -11.14
N PRO A 60 -14.33 -5.17 -10.58
CA PRO A 60 -15.14 -6.08 -11.38
C PRO A 60 -16.30 -5.31 -12.02
N SER A 61 -16.12 -4.77 -13.23
CA SER A 61 -17.16 -4.14 -14.08
C SER A 61 -17.84 -2.87 -13.47
N PRO A 62 -18.48 -1.98 -14.26
CA PRO A 62 -18.82 -0.63 -13.81
C PRO A 62 -20.16 -0.62 -13.10
N VAL A 63 -20.19 -0.86 -11.79
CA VAL A 63 -21.37 -0.52 -10.99
C VAL A 63 -20.98 0.18 -9.71
N SER A 64 -21.30 1.47 -9.69
CA SER A 64 -21.27 2.37 -8.55
C SER A 64 -19.88 2.67 -7.98
N GLU A 65 -19.21 3.61 -8.63
CA GLU A 65 -18.46 4.62 -7.90
C GLU A 65 -19.46 5.43 -7.05
N ALA A 66 -20.01 4.81 -6.00
CA ALA A 66 -20.63 5.56 -4.93
C ALA A 66 -19.48 6.24 -4.19
N PRO A 67 -19.40 7.58 -4.14
CA PRO A 67 -18.38 8.25 -3.38
C PRO A 67 -18.55 7.84 -1.92
N ARG A 68 -17.74 6.90 -1.44
CA ARG A 68 -17.50 6.70 -0.01
C ARG A 68 -16.59 7.83 0.50
N THR A 69 -16.93 9.06 0.13
CA THR A 69 -16.50 10.20 0.88
C THR A 69 -17.43 10.27 2.07
N LEU A 70 -17.02 9.67 3.18
CA LEU A 70 -17.15 10.35 4.47
C LEU A 70 -16.27 11.61 4.40
N ALA A 71 -16.54 12.50 3.44
CA ALA A 71 -16.03 13.84 3.48
C ALA A 71 -16.69 14.42 4.72
N SER A 72 -15.95 14.43 5.82
CA SER A 72 -16.24 15.36 6.89
C SER A 72 -16.50 16.69 6.20
N PRO A 73 -17.64 17.35 6.46
CA PRO A 73 -17.94 18.64 5.85
C PRO A 73 -16.68 19.49 5.98
N LYS A 74 -16.21 20.08 4.88
CA LYS A 74 -15.02 20.94 4.89
C LYS A 74 -15.18 21.87 6.09
N LYS A 75 -14.40 21.64 7.16
CA LYS A 75 -14.48 22.48 8.34
C LYS A 75 -14.10 23.85 7.83
N LYS A 76 -15.06 24.79 7.83
CA LYS A 76 -14.75 26.20 7.59
C LYS A 76 -13.63 26.54 8.56
N GLU A 77 -12.53 27.08 8.06
CA GLU A 77 -11.45 27.55 8.92
C GLU A 77 -12.05 28.63 9.83
N LEU A 78 -12.22 28.29 11.12
CA LEU A 78 -12.69 29.24 12.12
C LEU A 78 -11.56 30.24 12.35
N SER A 79 -11.86 31.53 12.31
CA SER A 79 -10.86 32.55 12.62
C SER A 79 -10.50 32.51 14.12
N LEU A 80 -9.32 33.02 14.48
CA LEU A 80 -8.90 33.12 15.89
C LEU A 80 -9.92 33.90 16.73
N GLU A 81 -10.53 34.93 16.15
CA GLU A 81 -11.52 35.78 16.79
C GLU A 81 -12.84 35.04 17.07
N GLU A 82 -13.29 34.19 16.14
CA GLU A 82 -14.46 33.32 16.34
C GLU A 82 -14.22 32.26 17.42
N ILE A 83 -12.98 31.78 17.55
CA ILE A 83 -12.58 30.84 18.60
C ILE A 83 -12.59 31.55 19.96
N GLN A 84 -11.99 32.74 20.08
CA GLN A 84 -11.98 33.52 21.32
C GLN A 84 -13.40 33.87 21.79
N LYS A 85 -14.26 34.33 20.88
CA LYS A 85 -15.65 34.66 21.20
C LYS A 85 -16.44 33.46 21.74
N LYS A 86 -16.20 32.25 21.19
CA LYS A 86 -16.83 31.02 21.69
C LYS A 86 -16.32 30.60 23.07
N LEU A 87 -15.03 30.83 23.36
CA LEU A 87 -14.44 30.55 24.67
C LEU A 87 -15.00 31.49 25.74
N GLU A 88 -15.04 32.81 25.47
CA GLU A 88 -15.57 33.81 26.39
C GLU A 88 -17.06 33.59 26.69
N ALA A 89 -17.86 33.28 25.66
CA ALA A 89 -19.28 32.96 25.84
C ALA A 89 -19.50 31.69 26.69
N ALA A 90 -18.58 30.73 26.65
CA ALA A 90 -18.64 29.54 27.50
C ALA A 90 -18.22 29.85 28.94
N GLU A 91 -17.29 30.79 29.14
CA GLU A 91 -16.85 31.25 30.45
C GLU A 91 -17.95 32.06 31.17
N GLU A 92 -18.65 32.96 30.48
CA GLU A 92 -19.78 33.70 31.05
C GLU A 92 -20.92 32.79 31.49
N ARG A 93 -21.15 31.66 30.81
CA ARG A 93 -22.14 30.66 31.24
C ARG A 93 -21.73 29.86 32.49
N ARG A 94 -20.44 29.88 32.86
CA ARG A 94 -19.93 29.20 34.07
C ARG A 94 -19.98 30.09 35.31
N LYS A 95 -20.03 31.41 35.14
CA LYS A 95 -20.19 32.39 36.22
C LYS A 95 -21.63 32.41 36.70
#